data_AF-A0A959FW45-F1
#
_entry.id   AF-A0A959FW45-F1
#
_cell.length_a   1.000
_cell.length_b   1.000
_cell.length_c   1.000
_cell.angle_alpha   90.00
_cell.angle_beta   90.00
_cell.angle_gamma   90.00
#
_symmetry.space_group_name_H-M   'P 1'
#
loop_
_entity.id
_entity.type
_entity.pdbx_description
1 polymer ?
#
loop_
_entity_poly.entity_id
_entity_poly.type
_entity_poly.pdbx_seq_one_letter_code
_entity_poly.pdbx_strand_id
1 'polypeptide(L)'
;MEPKPPLRKWLLLLSLLLQSLQGISQVCDAPELRLRYAALYKSVDAYKPNYALSLADSLLEQLNDLSLADCPLQGWIRFEKGEAFEHLWQYEDALQIYYPLVQEALAAKRWKLAAQTYISMARTHETIERSDDCRRSLQAAWELINQHKLDTVFARYAVRNASYHRWYADRDSA
;
A
#
# COMPACT_ATOMS: atom_id res chain seq x y z
N MET A 1 16.14 -47.78 -26.14
CA MET A 1 16.81 -46.49 -26.45
C MET A 1 15.72 -45.48 -26.75
N GLU A 2 15.35 -44.67 -25.76
CA GLU A 2 14.38 -43.58 -25.97
C GLU A 2 15.06 -42.39 -26.67
N PRO A 3 14.42 -41.76 -27.67
CA PRO A 3 15.00 -40.63 -28.38
C PRO A 3 14.99 -39.39 -27.47
N LYS A 4 16.17 -38.83 -27.19
CA LYS A 4 16.31 -37.53 -26.51
C LYS A 4 15.58 -36.45 -27.33
N PRO A 5 14.65 -35.70 -26.75
CA PRO A 5 13.94 -34.65 -27.46
C PRO A 5 14.90 -33.52 -27.86
N PRO A 6 14.70 -32.87 -29.03
CA PRO A 6 15.63 -31.90 -29.57
C PRO A 6 15.66 -30.63 -28.72
N LEU A 7 16.85 -30.27 -28.20
CA LEU A 7 17.16 -29.06 -27.43
C LEU A 7 16.56 -27.76 -28.01
N ARG A 8 16.37 -27.70 -29.34
CA ARG A 8 15.76 -26.56 -30.04
C ARG A 8 14.31 -26.27 -29.64
N LYS A 9 13.51 -27.29 -29.27
CA LYS A 9 12.12 -27.09 -28.84
C LYS A 9 12.02 -26.44 -27.46
N TRP A 10 12.95 -26.77 -26.56
CA TRP A 10 13.02 -26.20 -25.22
C TRP A 10 13.43 -24.72 -25.24
N LEU A 11 14.36 -24.33 -26.13
CA LEU A 11 14.77 -22.94 -26.30
C LEU A 11 13.64 -22.04 -26.83
N LEU A 12 12.83 -22.53 -27.77
CA LEU A 12 11.68 -21.79 -28.31
C LEU A 12 10.57 -21.58 -27.26
N LEU A 13 10.27 -22.62 -26.46
CA LEU A 13 9.31 -22.52 -25.36
C LEU A 13 9.78 -21.55 -24.27
N LEU A 14 11.08 -21.52 -23.96
CA LEU A 14 11.64 -20.55 -23.01
C LEU A 14 11.51 -19.11 -23.53
N SER A 15 11.77 -18.87 -24.82
CA SER A 15 11.67 -17.52 -25.40
C SER A 15 10.24 -16.97 -25.44
N LEU A 16 9.23 -17.83 -25.63
CA LEU A 16 7.82 -17.44 -25.61
C LEU A 16 7.32 -17.13 -24.17
N LEU A 17 7.81 -17.87 -23.18
CA LEU A 17 7.53 -17.61 -21.76
C LEU A 17 8.17 -16.31 -21.23
N LEU A 18 9.33 -15.92 -21.78
CA LEU A 18 10.00 -14.67 -21.43
C LEU A 18 9.30 -13.43 -22.03
N GLN A 19 8.64 -13.56 -23.18
CA GLN A 19 7.93 -12.45 -23.82
C GLN A 19 6.60 -12.09 -23.14
N SER A 20 5.89 -13.08 -22.56
CA SER A 20 4.64 -12.80 -21.83
C SER A 20 4.87 -12.04 -20.51
N LEU A 21 6.00 -12.26 -19.85
CA LEU A 21 6.38 -11.54 -18.62
C LEU A 21 6.76 -10.08 -18.87
N GLN A 22 7.29 -9.76 -20.07
CA GLN A 22 7.66 -8.38 -20.42
C GLN A 22 6.44 -7.48 -20.71
N GLY A 23 5.33 -8.06 -21.19
CA GLY A 23 4.11 -7.29 -21.50
C GLY A 23 3.41 -6.71 -20.28
N ILE A 24 3.33 -7.46 -19.18
CA ILE A 24 2.59 -7.02 -17.97
C ILE A 24 3.34 -5.88 -17.24
N SER A 25 4.68 -5.94 -17.18
CA SER A 25 5.49 -4.88 -16.58
C SER A 25 5.41 -3.55 -17.33
N GLN A 26 5.26 -3.58 -18.66
CA GLN A 26 5.18 -2.35 -19.47
C GLN A 26 3.87 -1.58 -19.28
N VAL A 27 2.75 -2.27 -19.03
CA VAL A 27 1.43 -1.61 -18.90
C VAL A 27 1.25 -0.97 -17.51
N CYS A 28 1.79 -1.60 -16.46
CA CYS A 28 1.80 -1.02 -15.11
C CYS A 28 2.61 0.28 -14.98
N ASP A 29 3.57 0.48 -15.87
CA ASP A 29 4.41 1.68 -15.91
C ASP A 29 3.94 2.71 -16.94
N ALA A 30 2.72 2.54 -17.48
CA ALA A 30 2.14 3.48 -18.43
C ALA A 30 2.15 4.93 -17.85
N PRO A 31 2.66 5.93 -18.60
CA PRO A 31 2.72 7.31 -18.13
C PRO A 31 1.37 7.88 -17.69
N GLU A 32 0.30 7.51 -18.40
CA GLU A 32 -1.06 7.92 -18.07
C GLU A 32 -1.50 7.42 -16.68
N LEU A 33 -1.24 6.15 -16.37
CA LEU A 33 -1.59 5.57 -15.08
C LEU A 33 -0.84 6.27 -13.94
N ARG A 34 0.45 6.57 -14.14
CA ARG A 34 1.27 7.33 -13.18
C ARG A 34 0.76 8.75 -12.97
N LEU A 35 0.34 9.43 -14.03
CA LEU A 35 -0.25 10.78 -13.95
C LEU A 35 -1.56 10.77 -13.16
N ARG A 36 -2.44 9.80 -13.43
CA ARG A 36 -3.70 9.65 -12.70
C ARG A 36 -3.47 9.31 -11.23
N TYR A 37 -2.52 8.42 -10.91
CA TYR A 37 -2.13 8.17 -9.52
C TYR A 37 -1.55 9.40 -8.83
N ALA A 38 -0.70 10.20 -9.51
CA ALA A 38 -0.19 11.45 -8.95
C ALA A 38 -1.33 12.44 -8.66
N ALA A 39 -2.37 12.48 -9.50
CA ALA A 39 -3.56 13.27 -9.25
C ALA A 39 -4.37 12.75 -8.04
N LEU A 40 -4.46 11.43 -7.84
CA LEU A 40 -5.05 10.82 -6.66
C LEU A 40 -4.31 11.25 -5.39
N TYR A 41 -3.00 11.01 -5.35
CA TYR A 41 -2.15 11.42 -4.22
C TYR A 41 -2.31 12.91 -3.88
N LYS A 42 -2.26 13.78 -4.88
CA LYS A 42 -2.44 15.23 -4.69
C LYS A 42 -3.84 15.58 -4.17
N SER A 43 -4.85 14.80 -4.53
CA SER A 43 -6.23 15.04 -4.09
C SER A 43 -6.46 14.64 -2.63
N VAL A 44 -5.81 13.57 -2.18
CA VAL A 44 -5.74 13.20 -0.76
C VAL A 44 -5.03 14.31 0.02
N ASP A 45 -3.82 14.70 -0.39
CA ASP A 45 -3.01 15.74 0.27
C ASP A 45 -3.71 17.11 0.32
N ALA A 46 -4.52 17.43 -0.70
CA ALA A 46 -5.32 18.64 -0.76
C ALA A 46 -6.66 18.55 -0.03
N TYR A 47 -6.92 17.50 0.76
CA TYR A 47 -8.18 17.27 1.49
C TYR A 47 -9.42 17.32 0.59
N LYS A 48 -9.35 16.67 -0.59
CA LYS A 48 -10.47 16.51 -1.53
C LYS A 48 -10.96 15.05 -1.56
N PRO A 49 -11.46 14.51 -0.45
CA PRO A 49 -11.63 13.06 -0.31
C PRO A 49 -12.67 12.46 -1.26
N ASN A 50 -13.78 13.13 -1.54
CA ASN A 50 -14.79 12.61 -2.49
C ASN A 50 -14.20 12.44 -3.91
N TYR A 51 -13.39 13.40 -4.34
CA TYR A 51 -12.70 13.31 -5.63
C TYR A 51 -11.61 12.24 -5.61
N ALA A 52 -10.86 12.14 -4.51
CA ALA A 52 -9.86 11.10 -4.32
C ALA A 52 -10.49 9.69 -4.37
N LEU A 53 -11.61 9.46 -3.67
CA LEU A 53 -12.33 8.18 -3.71
C LEU A 53 -12.78 7.83 -5.12
N SER A 54 -13.45 8.75 -5.82
CA SER A 54 -13.90 8.52 -7.20
C SER A 54 -12.73 8.19 -8.14
N LEU A 55 -11.60 8.88 -7.99
CA LEU A 55 -10.42 8.63 -8.79
C LEU A 55 -9.74 7.29 -8.44
N ALA A 56 -9.69 6.92 -7.15
CA ALA A 56 -9.17 5.64 -6.71
C ALA A 56 -10.02 4.47 -7.23
N ASP A 57 -11.36 4.58 -7.15
CA ASP A 57 -12.28 3.57 -7.67
C ASP A 57 -12.10 3.37 -9.17
N SER A 58 -12.07 4.45 -9.94
CA SER A 58 -11.84 4.39 -11.38
C SER A 58 -10.48 3.78 -11.75
N LEU A 59 -9.44 4.05 -10.96
CA LEU A 59 -8.12 3.46 -11.18
C LEU A 59 -8.09 1.96 -10.88
N LEU A 60 -8.76 1.53 -9.81
CA LEU A 60 -8.84 0.11 -9.45
C LEU A 60 -9.68 -0.67 -10.45
N GLU A 61 -10.79 -0.11 -10.91
CA GLU A 61 -11.61 -0.68 -12.00
C GLU A 61 -10.79 -0.84 -13.27
N GLN A 62 -10.06 0.20 -13.70
CA GLN A 62 -9.18 0.13 -14.86
C GLN A 62 -8.11 -0.97 -14.72
N LEU A 63 -7.50 -1.13 -13.54
CA LEU A 63 -6.50 -2.18 -13.32
C LEU A 63 -7.13 -3.59 -13.38
N ASN A 64 -8.35 -3.75 -12.89
CA ASN A 64 -9.08 -5.01 -12.96
C ASN A 64 -9.44 -5.38 -14.40
N ASP A 65 -9.97 -4.43 -15.17
CA ASP A 65 -10.37 -4.63 -16.58
C ASP A 65 -9.17 -5.03 -17.45
N LEU A 66 -7.99 -4.46 -17.17
CA LEU A 66 -6.75 -4.79 -17.86
C LEU A 66 -6.08 -6.07 -17.35
N SER A 67 -6.68 -6.77 -16.38
CA SER A 67 -6.11 -7.96 -15.71
C SER A 67 -4.72 -7.69 -15.09
N LEU A 68 -4.51 -6.48 -14.59
CA LEU A 68 -3.27 -6.02 -13.95
C LEU A 68 -3.37 -6.06 -12.42
N ALA A 69 -3.99 -7.11 -11.88
CA ALA A 69 -4.17 -7.24 -10.43
C ALA A 69 -2.84 -7.23 -9.66
N ASP A 70 -1.74 -7.73 -10.25
CA ASP A 70 -0.43 -7.76 -9.61
C ASP A 70 0.33 -6.42 -9.70
N CYS A 71 -0.28 -5.37 -10.24
CA CYS A 71 0.37 -4.10 -10.44
C CYS A 71 0.89 -3.51 -9.12
N PRO A 72 2.18 -3.14 -9.02
CA PRO A 72 2.73 -2.56 -7.79
C PRO A 72 1.97 -1.31 -7.32
N LEU A 73 1.38 -0.56 -8.25
CA LEU A 73 0.62 0.65 -7.98
C LEU A 73 -0.73 0.37 -7.30
N GLN A 74 -1.32 -0.82 -7.49
CA GLN A 74 -2.64 -1.15 -6.94
C GLN A 74 -2.67 -1.02 -5.41
N GLY A 75 -1.60 -1.47 -4.74
CA GLY A 75 -1.47 -1.34 -3.28
C GLY A 75 -1.39 0.12 -2.83
N TRP A 76 -0.71 0.98 -3.59
CA TRP A 76 -0.64 2.41 -3.30
C TRP A 76 -1.98 3.11 -3.56
N ILE A 77 -2.71 2.75 -4.62
CA ILE A 77 -4.06 3.29 -4.88
C ILE A 77 -5.01 2.92 -3.72
N ARG A 78 -4.96 1.68 -3.24
CA ARG A 78 -5.73 1.24 -2.06
C ARG A 78 -5.33 2.02 -0.81
N PHE A 79 -4.03 2.24 -0.59
CA PHE A 79 -3.54 3.06 0.51
C PHE A 79 -4.14 4.48 0.47
N GLU A 80 -4.05 5.18 -0.65
CA GLU A 80 -4.63 6.52 -0.81
C GLU A 80 -6.16 6.52 -0.67
N LYS A 81 -6.84 5.45 -1.09
CA LYS A 81 -8.28 5.28 -0.86
C LYS A 81 -8.62 5.22 0.63
N GLY A 82 -7.80 4.51 1.43
CA GLY A 82 -7.91 4.51 2.89
C GLY A 82 -7.72 5.89 3.49
N GLU A 83 -6.70 6.64 3.05
CA GLU A 83 -6.46 8.02 3.52
C GLU A 83 -7.66 8.93 3.21
N ALA A 84 -8.26 8.78 2.03
CA ALA A 84 -9.45 9.53 1.64
C ALA A 84 -10.65 9.22 2.56
N PHE A 85 -10.84 7.97 2.98
CA PHE A 85 -11.85 7.60 3.98
C PHE A 85 -11.57 8.22 5.34
N GLU A 86 -10.31 8.26 5.79
CA GLU A 86 -9.95 8.96 7.04
C GLU A 86 -10.30 10.45 6.98
N HIS A 87 -10.09 11.12 5.85
CA HIS A 87 -10.49 12.52 5.65
C HIS A 87 -12.01 12.74 5.64
N LEU A 88 -12.79 11.68 5.44
CA LEU A 88 -14.25 11.69 5.58
C LEU A 88 -14.73 11.23 6.97
N TRP A 89 -13.80 10.98 7.91
CA TRP A 89 -14.11 10.44 9.23
C TRP A 89 -14.75 9.04 9.18
N GLN A 90 -14.55 8.31 8.07
CA GLN A 90 -15.04 6.95 7.85
C GLN A 90 -13.96 5.94 8.24
N TYR A 91 -13.66 5.87 9.53
CA TYR A 91 -12.50 5.15 10.06
C TYR A 91 -12.62 3.62 9.92
N GLU A 92 -13.81 3.08 10.09
CA GLU A 92 -14.07 1.66 9.88
C GLU A 92 -13.80 1.25 8.43
N ASP A 93 -14.20 2.07 7.46
CA ASP A 93 -13.97 1.82 6.03
C ASP A 93 -12.49 1.92 5.68
N ALA A 94 -11.78 2.90 6.26
CA ALA A 94 -10.33 3.00 6.13
C ALA A 94 -9.61 1.75 6.67
N LEU A 95 -10.00 1.28 7.87
CA LEU A 95 -9.43 0.07 8.47
C LEU A 95 -9.75 -1.20 7.67
N GLN A 96 -10.96 -1.32 7.10
CA GLN A 96 -11.33 -2.43 6.21
C GLN A 96 -10.41 -2.52 4.98
N ILE A 97 -9.86 -1.40 4.53
CA ILE A 97 -8.85 -1.38 3.47
C ILE A 97 -7.46 -1.72 4.02
N TYR A 98 -7.05 -1.11 5.12
CA TYR A 98 -5.68 -1.23 5.63
C TYR A 98 -5.32 -2.63 6.13
N TYR A 99 -6.24 -3.31 6.82
CA TYR A 99 -5.97 -4.65 7.35
C TYR A 99 -5.55 -5.67 6.27
N PRO A 100 -6.34 -5.91 5.20
CA PRO A 100 -5.90 -6.82 4.14
C PRO A 100 -4.68 -6.26 3.40
N LEU A 101 -4.61 -4.95 3.15
CA LEU A 101 -3.50 -4.33 2.44
C LEU A 101 -2.15 -4.59 3.12
N VAL A 102 -2.09 -4.50 4.45
CA VAL A 102 -0.83 -4.74 5.16
C VAL A 102 -0.41 -6.21 5.09
N GLN A 103 -1.36 -7.16 5.17
CA GLN A 103 -1.06 -8.59 5.05
C GLN A 103 -0.52 -8.93 3.66
N GLU A 104 -1.17 -8.40 2.63
CA GLU A 104 -0.73 -8.57 1.23
C GLU A 104 0.64 -7.92 1.00
N ALA A 105 0.86 -6.71 1.52
CA ALA A 105 2.13 -6.01 1.38
C ALA A 105 3.28 -6.76 2.08
N LEU A 106 3.05 -7.33 3.27
CA LEU A 106 4.03 -8.15 3.97
C LEU A 106 4.35 -9.44 3.18
N ALA A 107 3.32 -10.15 2.69
CA ALA A 107 3.49 -11.36 1.90
C ALA A 107 4.29 -11.09 0.61
N ALA A 108 4.02 -9.96 -0.04
CA ALA A 108 4.73 -9.50 -1.24
C ALA A 108 6.07 -8.78 -0.95
N LYS A 109 6.51 -8.72 0.32
CA LYS A 109 7.74 -8.03 0.75
C LYS A 109 7.80 -6.54 0.35
N ARG A 110 6.64 -5.89 0.25
CA ARG A 110 6.48 -4.46 -0.03
C ARG A 110 6.59 -3.65 1.26
N TRP A 111 7.77 -3.68 1.89
CA TRP A 111 8.01 -3.17 3.25
C TRP A 111 7.64 -1.70 3.44
N LYS A 112 7.93 -0.86 2.45
CA LYS A 112 7.57 0.57 2.48
C LYS A 112 6.07 0.78 2.59
N LEU A 113 5.29 0.04 1.78
CA LEU A 113 3.84 0.11 1.80
C LEU A 113 3.31 -0.39 3.14
N ALA A 114 3.75 -1.57 3.60
CA ALA A 114 3.33 -2.13 4.88
C ALA A 114 3.59 -1.17 6.06
N ALA A 115 4.79 -0.59 6.12
CA ALA A 115 5.14 0.39 7.17
C ALA A 115 4.26 1.63 7.12
N GLN A 116 3.98 2.19 5.92
CA GLN A 116 3.09 3.34 5.79
C GLN A 116 1.65 2.99 6.18
N THR A 117 1.16 1.82 5.76
CA THR A 117 -0.18 1.33 6.15
C THR A 117 -0.30 1.19 7.66
N TYR A 118 0.70 0.62 8.36
CA TYR A 118 0.69 0.58 9.82
C TYR A 118 0.66 1.96 10.47
N ILE A 119 1.38 2.94 9.93
CA ILE A 119 1.36 4.32 10.45
C ILE A 119 -0.04 4.95 10.28
N SER A 120 -0.72 4.72 9.16
CA SER A 120 -2.08 5.22 8.93
C SER A 120 -3.11 4.49 9.81
N MET A 121 -2.96 3.19 10.00
CA MET A 121 -3.74 2.43 11.00
C MET A 121 -3.56 3.01 12.40
N ALA A 122 -2.33 3.34 12.80
CA ALA A 122 -2.08 3.95 14.11
C ALA A 122 -2.82 5.29 14.27
N ARG A 123 -2.77 6.17 13.25
CA ARG A 123 -3.52 7.44 13.24
C ARG A 123 -5.03 7.20 13.33
N THR A 124 -5.54 6.22 12.59
CA THR A 124 -6.96 5.84 12.62
C THR A 124 -7.37 5.37 14.02
N HIS A 125 -6.61 4.45 14.60
CA HIS A 125 -6.83 3.92 15.95
C HIS A 125 -6.73 4.99 17.04
N GLU A 126 -5.77 5.92 16.93
CA GLU A 126 -5.67 7.07 17.83
C GLU A 126 -6.95 7.92 17.79
N THR A 127 -7.48 8.16 16.59
CA THR A 127 -8.67 9.01 16.39
C THR A 127 -9.94 8.39 16.96
N ILE A 128 -10.06 7.06 16.92
CA ILE A 128 -11.18 6.31 17.50
C ILE A 128 -10.87 5.78 18.92
N GLU A 129 -9.87 6.35 19.59
CA GLU A 129 -9.50 6.08 20.98
C GLU A 129 -9.12 4.62 21.32
N ARG A 130 -8.56 3.88 20.34
CA ARG A 130 -8.05 2.52 20.53
C ARG A 130 -6.55 2.51 20.77
N SER A 131 -6.14 2.91 21.98
CA SER A 131 -4.73 3.10 22.34
C SER A 131 -3.87 1.84 22.14
N ASP A 132 -4.38 0.66 22.51
CA ASP A 132 -3.64 -0.60 22.35
C ASP A 132 -3.40 -0.96 20.89
N ASP A 133 -4.42 -0.79 20.03
CA ASP A 133 -4.29 -1.01 18.59
C ASP A 133 -3.31 -0.01 17.98
N CYS A 134 -3.41 1.27 18.36
CA CYS A 134 -2.49 2.31 17.93
C CYS A 134 -1.03 1.95 18.25
N ARG A 135 -0.77 1.53 19.51
CA ARG A 135 0.57 1.10 19.95
C ARG A 135 1.08 -0.09 19.16
N ARG A 136 0.25 -1.12 18.95
CA ARG A 136 0.62 -2.30 18.15
C ARG A 136 1.00 -1.92 16.72
N SER A 137 0.22 -1.05 16.08
CA SER A 137 0.50 -0.56 14.73
C SER A 137 1.81 0.25 14.67
N LEU A 138 2.06 1.13 15.64
CA LEU A 138 3.33 1.88 15.71
C LEU A 138 4.53 0.98 15.91
N GLN A 139 4.43 -0.03 16.77
CA GLN A 139 5.50 -1.00 16.99
C GLN A 139 5.81 -1.77 15.69
N ALA A 140 4.79 -2.26 15.00
CA ALA A 140 4.97 -2.98 13.73
C ALA A 140 5.62 -2.09 12.65
N ALA A 141 5.21 -0.82 12.55
CA ALA A 141 5.84 0.14 11.64
C ALA A 141 7.33 0.36 11.98
N TRP A 142 7.65 0.51 13.27
CA TRP A 142 9.02 0.72 13.75
C TRP A 142 9.95 -0.46 13.43
N GLU A 143 9.48 -1.69 13.63
CA GLU A 143 10.21 -2.91 13.31
C GLU A 143 10.57 -2.95 11.82
N LEU A 144 9.59 -2.71 10.94
CA LEU A 144 9.82 -2.66 9.49
C LEU A 144 10.78 -1.54 9.08
N ILE A 145 10.63 -0.34 9.65
CA ILE A 145 11.50 0.81 9.33
C ILE A 145 12.96 0.49 9.65
N ASN A 146 13.22 -0.09 10.82
CA ASN A 146 14.58 -0.40 11.25
C ASN A 146 15.21 -1.57 10.51
N GLN A 147 14.44 -2.62 10.30
CA GLN A 147 14.91 -3.83 9.63
C GLN A 147 15.24 -3.56 8.16
N HIS A 148 14.44 -2.72 7.49
CA HIS A 148 14.56 -2.46 6.06
C HIS A 148 15.10 -1.07 5.70
N LYS A 149 15.56 -0.30 6.69
CA LYS A 149 16.18 1.04 6.51
C LYS A 149 15.28 1.99 5.69
N LEU A 150 14.02 2.10 6.12
CA LEU A 150 13.01 2.90 5.42
C LEU A 150 13.05 4.37 5.86
N ASP A 151 14.19 5.04 5.69
CA ASP A 151 14.43 6.40 6.22
C ASP A 151 13.39 7.42 5.73
N THR A 152 12.92 7.26 4.49
CA THR A 152 11.86 8.12 3.89
C THR A 152 10.49 7.98 4.58
N VAL A 153 10.29 6.93 5.38
CA VAL A 153 9.06 6.67 6.14
C VAL A 153 9.20 7.14 7.60
N PHE A 154 10.42 7.18 8.12
CA PHE A 154 10.71 7.50 9.53
C PHE A 154 10.11 8.83 9.98
N ALA A 155 10.17 9.87 9.15
CA ALA A 155 9.60 11.17 9.48
C ALA A 155 8.08 11.09 9.79
N ARG A 156 7.32 10.34 8.99
CA ARG A 156 5.87 10.16 9.23
C ARG A 156 5.61 9.37 10.51
N TYR A 157 6.41 8.32 10.74
CA TYR A 157 6.36 7.52 11.96
C TYR A 157 6.63 8.37 13.21
N ALA A 158 7.71 9.14 13.23
CA ALA A 158 8.13 9.92 14.39
C ALA A 158 7.06 10.91 14.85
N VAL A 159 6.40 11.58 13.90
CA VAL A 159 5.28 12.50 14.23
C VAL A 159 4.10 11.74 14.84
N ARG A 160 3.76 10.56 14.31
CA ARG A 160 2.65 9.75 14.86
C ARG A 160 3.01 9.16 16.24
N ASN A 161 4.24 8.68 16.41
CA ASN A 161 4.70 8.18 17.70
C ASN A 161 4.69 9.27 18.78
N ALA A 162 5.12 10.49 18.44
CA ALA A 162 5.03 11.63 19.34
C ALA A 162 3.58 11.97 19.71
N SER A 163 2.65 11.90 18.74
CA SER A 163 1.22 12.08 18.98
C SER A 163 0.67 11.07 19.98
N TYR A 164 0.96 9.78 19.78
CA TYR A 164 0.56 8.70 20.69
C TYR A 164 0.99 8.97 22.13
N HIS A 165 2.25 9.34 22.35
CA HIS A 165 2.74 9.64 23.69
C HIS A 165 2.02 10.84 24.32
N ARG A 166 1.75 11.89 23.54
CA ARG A 166 1.00 13.05 24.02
C ARG A 166 -0.42 12.70 24.49
N TRP A 167 -1.08 11.76 23.80
CA TRP A 167 -2.48 11.42 24.10
C TRP A 167 -2.63 10.34 25.16
N TYR A 168 -1.71 9.38 25.22
CA TYR A 168 -1.86 8.18 26.04
C TYR A 168 -0.77 7.96 27.09
N ALA A 169 0.44 8.49 26.93
CA ALA A 169 1.53 8.21 27.88
C ALA A 169 1.44 9.03 29.18
N ASP A 170 0.78 10.19 29.15
CA ASP A 170 0.57 11.04 30.34
C ASP A 170 -0.72 10.70 31.13
N ARG A 171 -1.45 9.64 30.75
CA ARG A 171 -2.68 9.22 31.48
C ARG A 171 -2.44 8.20 32.59
N ASP A 172 -1.25 7.59 32.68
CA ASP A 172 -0.89 6.64 33.74
C ASP A 172 -0.32 7.32 35.01
N SER A 173 -0.54 8.63 35.18
CA SER A 173 -0.11 9.39 36.37
C SER A 173 -1.18 10.40 36.80
N ALA A 174 -2.36 9.91 37.18
CA ALA A 174 -3.36 10.67 37.94
C ALA A 174 -4.15 9.75 38.87
#